data_AF-A0A0Q8RUX1-F1
#
_entry.id   AF-A0A0Q8RUX1-F1
#
_cell.length_a   1.000
_cell.length_b   1.000
_cell.length_c   1.000
_cell.angle_alpha   90.00
_cell.angle_beta   90.00
_cell.angle_gamma   90.00
#
_symmetry.space_group_name_H-M   'P 1'
#
loop_
_entity.id
_entity.type
_entity.pdbx_description
1 polymer ?
#
loop_
_entity_poly.entity_id
_entity_poly.type
_entity_poly.pdbx_seq_one_letter_code
_entity_poly.pdbx_strand_id
1 'polypeptide(L)'
;MIGNMTTAALLATGCVPVKAQETSVAAQEAPTVAAPEAQVRGRSVLHPREGLTVRVPANAVYLGAERFALYGVADCEIHLFVEAGPDRRVRRLYWVHFESYLPSRPDSRFTYGDIDRRMNLLGAVTWVRGSLMDTTRPPRRAGSDTERVRTMIARAGYTLPPYLASARLVRLLDDPKGTGYGRRELMLIHAEDLAERGVTRDEAVGDDPENRLREPFAAETIARAAAAFRVKAR
;
A
#
# COMPACT_ATOMS: atom_id res chain seq x y z
N MET A 1 34.76 65.38 -59.00
CA MET A 1 35.48 64.62 -60.05
C MET A 1 35.78 63.23 -59.51
N ILE A 2 35.79 62.27 -60.42
CA ILE A 2 35.95 60.82 -60.28
C ILE A 2 37.30 60.43 -59.63
N GLY A 3 37.33 59.27 -58.96
CA GLY A 3 38.53 58.41 -58.82
C GLY A 3 38.77 57.92 -57.40
N ASN A 4 38.41 56.67 -57.06
CA ASN A 4 39.27 55.45 -57.03
C ASN A 4 40.50 55.57 -56.10
N MET A 5 40.98 54.57 -55.36
CA MET A 5 40.64 53.18 -55.03
C MET A 5 41.79 52.79 -54.06
N THR A 6 41.56 52.16 -52.91
CA THR A 6 42.59 51.27 -52.33
C THR A 6 41.96 50.17 -51.48
N THR A 7 42.31 48.95 -51.87
CA THR A 7 41.89 47.64 -51.36
C THR A 7 42.48 47.35 -49.98
N ALA A 8 41.68 46.78 -49.07
CA ALA A 8 42.16 46.12 -47.87
C ALA A 8 41.56 44.72 -47.77
N ALA A 9 42.43 43.73 -47.55
CA ALA A 9 42.18 42.30 -47.63
C ALA A 9 41.33 41.77 -46.46
N LEU A 10 40.41 40.86 -46.78
CA LEU A 10 39.53 40.14 -45.86
C LEU A 10 40.22 38.82 -45.44
N LEU A 11 40.55 38.68 -44.15
CA LEU A 11 40.94 37.39 -43.56
C LEU A 11 39.67 36.65 -43.13
N ALA A 12 39.40 35.54 -43.80
CA ALA A 12 38.31 34.62 -43.48
C ALA A 12 38.74 33.66 -42.36
N THR A 13 38.17 33.81 -41.17
CA THR A 13 38.25 32.81 -40.10
C THR A 13 37.01 31.92 -40.19
N GLY A 14 37.22 30.67 -40.64
CA GLY A 14 36.16 29.67 -40.74
C GLY A 14 35.64 29.24 -39.37
N CYS A 15 34.34 29.41 -39.15
CA CYS A 15 33.63 28.84 -38.01
C CYS A 15 33.02 27.51 -38.49
N VAL A 16 33.50 26.38 -37.94
CA VAL A 16 32.93 25.05 -38.21
C VAL A 16 31.66 24.90 -37.36
N PRO A 17 30.48 24.63 -37.95
CA PRO A 17 29.28 24.39 -37.15
C PRO A 17 29.37 23.01 -36.47
N VAL A 18 29.36 23.00 -35.14
CA VAL A 18 29.13 21.79 -34.33
C VAL A 18 27.66 21.38 -34.51
N LYS A 19 27.42 20.23 -35.12
CA LYS A 19 26.09 19.59 -35.11
C LYS A 19 25.75 19.17 -33.68
N ALA A 20 24.75 19.81 -33.09
CA ALA A 20 24.11 19.31 -31.88
C ALA A 20 23.41 17.99 -32.23
N GLN A 21 23.93 16.88 -31.70
CA GLN A 21 23.19 15.62 -31.65
C GLN A 21 22.17 15.73 -30.51
N GLU A 22 20.91 15.93 -30.87
CA GLU A 22 19.78 15.75 -29.97
C GLU A 22 19.70 14.26 -29.61
N THR A 23 20.28 13.91 -28.46
CA THR A 23 19.99 12.63 -27.80
C THR A 23 18.56 12.69 -27.30
N SER A 24 17.62 12.24 -28.13
CA SER A 24 16.26 11.86 -27.75
C SER A 24 16.35 10.75 -26.71
N VAL A 25 16.20 11.10 -25.43
CA VAL A 25 15.91 10.11 -24.38
C VAL A 25 14.49 9.62 -24.63
N ALA A 26 14.36 8.42 -25.19
CA ALA A 26 13.07 7.76 -25.32
C ALA A 26 12.43 7.68 -23.93
N ALA A 27 11.28 8.33 -23.76
CA ALA A 27 10.46 8.20 -22.57
C ALA A 27 10.07 6.72 -22.47
N GLN A 28 10.65 6.03 -21.50
CA GLN A 28 10.28 4.66 -21.17
C GLN A 28 8.85 4.71 -20.65
N GLU A 29 7.89 4.19 -21.43
CA GLU A 29 6.50 4.08 -21.01
C GLU A 29 6.46 3.37 -19.66
N ALA A 30 5.93 4.06 -18.65
CA ALA A 30 5.66 3.43 -17.37
C ALA A 30 4.77 2.21 -17.63
N PRO A 31 5.10 1.03 -17.06
CA PRO A 31 4.33 -0.17 -17.30
C PRO A 31 2.86 0.13 -17.00
N THR A 32 1.99 -0.10 -18.00
CA THR A 32 0.55 0.09 -17.83
C THR A 32 0.11 -0.84 -16.70
N VAL A 33 -0.25 -0.23 -15.58
CA VAL A 33 -0.65 -0.98 -14.41
C VAL A 33 -1.96 -1.67 -14.73
N ALA A 34 -1.95 -2.99 -14.70
CA ALA A 34 -3.11 -3.80 -15.00
C ALA A 34 -4.27 -3.48 -14.04
N ALA A 35 -5.50 -3.72 -14.49
CA ALA A 35 -6.66 -3.65 -13.61
C ALA A 35 -6.52 -4.68 -12.46
N PRO A 36 -7.20 -4.44 -11.32
CA PRO A 36 -7.32 -5.45 -10.26
C PRO A 36 -7.79 -6.80 -10.79
N GLU A 37 -7.11 -7.88 -10.40
CA GLU A 37 -7.44 -9.27 -10.72
C GLU A 37 -8.64 -9.78 -9.91
N ALA A 38 -8.74 -9.37 -8.65
CA ALA A 38 -9.79 -9.83 -7.77
C ALA A 38 -11.13 -9.18 -8.11
N GLN A 39 -12.17 -10.00 -8.06
CA GLN A 39 -13.54 -9.58 -8.30
C GLN A 39 -14.22 -9.28 -6.97
N VAL A 40 -14.90 -8.15 -6.91
CA VAL A 40 -15.73 -7.81 -5.74
C VAL A 40 -17.18 -8.15 -6.00
N ARG A 41 -17.77 -8.93 -5.10
CA ARG A 41 -19.20 -9.27 -5.09
C ARG A 41 -19.80 -8.93 -3.74
N GLY A 42 -20.44 -7.76 -3.67
CA GLY A 42 -20.93 -7.20 -2.42
C GLY A 42 -19.80 -6.99 -1.42
N ARG A 43 -19.71 -7.86 -0.41
CA ARG A 43 -18.77 -7.77 0.72
C ARG A 43 -17.67 -8.83 0.66
N SER A 44 -17.43 -9.38 -0.53
CA SER A 44 -16.47 -10.43 -0.77
C SER A 44 -15.51 -10.06 -1.89
N VAL A 45 -14.23 -10.28 -1.65
CA VAL A 45 -13.14 -10.14 -2.61
C VAL A 45 -12.72 -11.56 -3.01
N LEU A 46 -12.93 -11.92 -4.26
CA LEU A 46 -12.54 -13.20 -4.85
C LEU A 46 -11.29 -13.01 -5.68
N HIS A 47 -10.16 -13.57 -5.26
CA HIS A 47 -8.92 -13.53 -6.01
C HIS A 47 -8.73 -14.84 -6.81
N PRO A 48 -8.94 -14.84 -8.13
CA PRO A 48 -9.00 -16.08 -8.92
C PRO A 48 -7.67 -16.83 -8.94
N ARG A 49 -6.55 -16.11 -9.11
CA ARG A 49 -5.20 -16.70 -9.18
C ARG A 49 -4.76 -17.36 -7.89
N GLU A 50 -5.18 -16.84 -6.74
CA GLU A 50 -4.81 -17.37 -5.42
C GLU A 50 -5.86 -18.36 -4.90
N GLY A 51 -7.00 -18.50 -5.59
CA GLY A 51 -8.10 -19.37 -5.15
C GLY A 51 -8.70 -18.95 -3.80
N LEU A 52 -8.68 -17.66 -3.47
CA LEU A 52 -9.11 -17.14 -2.17
C LEU A 52 -10.38 -16.30 -2.27
N THR A 53 -11.27 -16.46 -1.29
CA THR A 53 -12.35 -15.51 -1.04
C THR A 53 -12.20 -14.91 0.35
N VAL A 54 -12.09 -13.58 0.41
CA VAL A 54 -12.08 -12.80 1.65
C VAL A 54 -13.44 -12.13 1.81
N ARG A 55 -14.08 -12.26 2.97
CA ARG A 55 -15.34 -11.58 3.29
C ARG A 55 -15.18 -10.67 4.49
N VAL A 56 -15.77 -9.48 4.39
CA VAL A 56 -15.81 -8.44 5.44
C VAL A 56 -17.20 -8.36 6.12
N PRO A 57 -17.32 -7.67 7.27
CA PRO A 57 -18.58 -7.54 8.01
C PRO A 57 -19.74 -6.97 7.20
N ALA A 58 -20.97 -7.15 7.69
CA ALA A 58 -22.19 -6.83 6.95
C ALA A 58 -22.41 -5.35 6.66
N ASN A 59 -21.93 -4.48 7.54
CA ASN A 59 -22.13 -3.05 7.45
C ASN A 59 -21.01 -2.34 6.66
N ALA A 60 -19.99 -3.10 6.22
CA ALA A 60 -18.86 -2.55 5.51
C ALA A 60 -19.25 -2.13 4.08
N VAL A 61 -18.97 -0.87 3.74
CA VAL A 61 -19.21 -0.26 2.42
C VAL A 61 -17.92 -0.32 1.61
N TYR A 62 -18.01 -0.82 0.39
CA TYR A 62 -16.87 -0.91 -0.54
C TYR A 62 -16.50 0.46 -1.11
N LEU A 63 -15.22 0.83 -1.06
CA LEU A 63 -14.70 2.11 -1.55
C LEU A 63 -14.01 2.02 -2.91
N GLY A 64 -13.65 0.81 -3.35
CA GLY A 64 -12.94 0.60 -4.60
C GLY A 64 -11.68 -0.23 -4.44
N ALA A 65 -10.95 -0.36 -5.55
CA ALA A 65 -9.70 -1.09 -5.63
C ALA A 65 -8.65 -0.31 -6.40
N GLU A 66 -7.39 -0.62 -6.11
CA GLU A 66 -6.24 -0.11 -6.83
C GLU A 66 -5.20 -1.22 -6.94
N ARG A 67 -4.70 -1.47 -8.15
CA ARG A 67 -3.52 -2.29 -8.40
C ARG A 67 -2.39 -1.37 -8.81
N PHE A 68 -1.15 -1.68 -8.41
CA PHE A 68 0.04 -0.86 -8.71
C PHE A 68 1.33 -1.62 -8.44
N ALA A 69 2.41 -1.22 -9.10
CA ALA A 69 3.75 -1.68 -8.77
C ALA A 69 4.31 -0.86 -7.60
N LEU A 70 4.36 -1.43 -6.40
CA LEU A 70 4.96 -0.79 -5.23
C LEU A 70 6.47 -0.69 -5.42
N TYR A 71 6.96 0.54 -5.58
CA TYR A 71 8.36 0.89 -5.80
C TYR A 71 9.08 0.10 -6.92
N GLY A 72 8.33 -0.42 -7.90
CA GLY A 72 8.89 -1.27 -8.96
C GLY A 72 9.49 -2.59 -8.46
N VAL A 73 9.07 -3.09 -7.30
CA VAL A 73 9.56 -4.37 -6.73
C VAL A 73 8.46 -5.40 -6.52
N ALA A 74 7.26 -4.96 -6.16
CA ALA A 74 6.12 -5.83 -5.91
C ALA A 74 4.88 -5.35 -6.68
N ASP A 75 4.08 -6.29 -7.14
CA ASP A 75 2.74 -6.06 -7.66
C ASP A 75 1.75 -6.13 -6.50
N CYS A 76 1.10 -5.01 -6.22
CA CYS A 76 0.16 -4.81 -5.12
C CYS A 76 -1.25 -4.60 -5.65
N GLU A 77 -2.22 -5.20 -4.99
CA GLU A 77 -3.64 -5.02 -5.25
C GLU A 77 -4.40 -4.83 -3.95
N ILE A 78 -5.07 -3.68 -3.82
CA ILE A 78 -5.76 -3.23 -2.62
C ILE A 78 -7.26 -3.15 -2.87
N HIS A 79 -8.06 -3.66 -1.94
CA HIS A 79 -9.51 -3.45 -1.86
C HIS A 79 -9.89 -2.89 -0.49
N LEU A 80 -10.64 -1.79 -0.49
CA LEU A 80 -11.01 -1.09 0.74
C LEU A 80 -12.49 -1.15 1.02
N PHE A 81 -12.82 -1.38 2.28
CA PHE A 81 -14.17 -1.24 2.82
C PHE A 81 -14.12 -0.44 4.11
N VAL A 82 -15.20 0.26 4.43
CA VAL A 82 -15.30 1.02 5.69
C VAL A 82 -16.67 0.86 6.34
N GLU A 83 -16.69 1.01 7.66
CA GLU A 83 -17.88 1.44 8.40
C GLU A 83 -17.64 2.87 8.86
N ALA A 84 -18.62 3.75 8.70
CA ALA A 84 -18.49 5.18 8.98
C ALA A 84 -19.73 5.74 9.69
N GLY A 85 -19.53 6.86 10.38
CA GLY A 85 -20.63 7.65 10.94
C GLY A 85 -21.42 8.41 9.86
N PRO A 86 -22.54 9.06 10.24
CA PRO A 86 -23.33 9.89 9.31
C PRO A 86 -22.54 11.04 8.67
N ASP A 87 -21.49 11.51 9.34
CA ASP A 87 -20.54 12.53 8.89
C ASP A 87 -19.46 11.99 7.93
N ARG A 88 -19.55 10.71 7.55
CA ARG A 88 -18.57 9.98 6.73
C ARG A 88 -17.18 9.89 7.37
N ARG A 89 -17.09 10.07 8.69
CA ARG A 89 -15.88 9.78 9.44
C ARG A 89 -15.78 8.27 9.64
N VAL A 90 -14.64 7.70 9.22
CA VAL A 90 -14.38 6.26 9.30
C VAL A 90 -14.31 5.82 10.76
N ARG A 91 -15.10 4.81 11.10
CA ARG A 91 -15.09 4.11 12.40
C ARG A 91 -14.25 2.84 12.33
N ARG A 92 -14.39 2.11 11.21
CA ARG A 92 -13.65 0.88 10.94
C ARG A 92 -13.18 0.85 9.50
N LEU A 93 -11.94 0.45 9.28
CA LEU A 93 -11.34 0.21 7.97
C LEU A 93 -11.06 -1.28 7.82
N TYR A 94 -11.47 -1.85 6.68
CA TYR A 94 -11.12 -3.19 6.25
C TYR A 94 -10.35 -3.10 4.95
N TRP A 95 -9.07 -3.45 5.00
CA TRP A 95 -8.16 -3.38 3.88
C TRP A 95 -7.69 -4.80 3.55
N VAL A 96 -8.08 -5.27 2.37
CA VAL A 96 -7.62 -6.53 1.78
C VAL A 96 -6.53 -6.20 0.77
N HIS A 97 -5.34 -6.76 0.97
CA HIS A 97 -4.16 -6.47 0.16
C HIS A 97 -3.55 -7.79 -0.33
N PHE A 98 -3.41 -7.94 -1.64
CA PHE A 98 -2.61 -8.99 -2.25
C PHE A 98 -1.31 -8.38 -2.74
N GLU A 99 -0.19 -8.98 -2.39
CA GLU A 99 1.12 -8.48 -2.82
C GLU A 99 2.01 -9.64 -3.26
N SER A 100 2.73 -9.45 -4.35
CA SER A 100 3.72 -10.42 -4.81
C SER A 100 4.95 -9.76 -5.42
N TYR A 101 6.14 -10.30 -5.14
CA TYR A 101 7.35 -9.82 -5.80
C TYR A 101 7.28 -10.04 -7.30
N LEU A 102 7.64 -9.00 -8.06
CA LEU A 102 7.67 -9.05 -9.52
C LEU A 102 8.62 -10.15 -10.02
N PRO A 103 8.34 -10.76 -11.19
CA PRO A 103 9.24 -11.74 -11.80
C PRO A 103 10.67 -11.22 -12.01
N SER A 104 10.84 -9.91 -12.21
CA SER A 104 12.14 -9.24 -12.32
C SER A 104 12.94 -9.19 -11.01
N ARG A 105 12.35 -9.63 -9.89
CA ARG A 105 12.98 -9.71 -8.56
C ARG A 105 12.96 -11.16 -8.05
N PRO A 106 13.63 -12.13 -8.71
CA PRO A 106 13.47 -13.56 -8.44
C PRO A 106 14.00 -14.00 -7.06
N ASP A 107 14.97 -13.29 -6.49
CA ASP A 107 15.59 -13.65 -5.21
C ASP A 107 14.97 -12.93 -4.00
N SER A 108 14.07 -11.97 -4.25
CA SER A 108 13.42 -11.21 -3.18
C SER A 108 12.37 -12.06 -2.44
N ARG A 109 12.22 -11.82 -1.15
CA ARG A 109 11.22 -12.50 -0.32
C ARG A 109 10.81 -11.62 0.84
N PHE A 110 9.56 -11.76 1.26
CA PHE A 110 9.12 -11.23 2.53
C PHE A 110 9.79 -12.02 3.64
N THR A 111 10.07 -11.34 4.74
CA THR A 111 10.69 -11.93 5.92
C THR A 111 9.87 -11.52 7.13
N TYR A 112 9.28 -12.51 7.78
CA TYR A 112 8.47 -12.37 8.98
C TYR A 112 9.06 -13.22 10.11
N GLY A 113 8.98 -12.74 11.35
CA GLY A 113 9.43 -13.47 12.53
C GLY A 113 10.16 -12.63 13.58
N ASP A 114 10.76 -11.51 13.18
CA ASP A 114 11.53 -10.68 14.11
C ASP A 114 10.63 -9.81 15.02
N ILE A 115 9.62 -9.17 14.42
CA ILE A 115 8.75 -8.20 15.10
C ILE A 115 7.26 -8.57 15.05
N ASP A 116 6.89 -9.51 14.18
CA ASP A 116 5.52 -9.99 14.02
C ASP A 116 5.35 -11.31 14.78
N ARG A 117 4.21 -11.47 15.46
CA ARG A 117 3.92 -12.70 16.19
C ARG A 117 3.35 -13.75 15.24
N ARG A 118 3.82 -15.00 15.38
CA ARG A 118 3.26 -16.14 14.67
C ARG A 118 2.01 -16.66 15.39
N MET A 119 0.89 -16.76 14.69
CA MET A 119 -0.37 -17.31 15.20
C MET A 119 -1.05 -18.23 14.18
N ASN A 120 -1.99 -19.05 14.62
CA ASN A 120 -2.92 -19.75 13.74
C ASN A 120 -4.25 -19.01 13.76
N LEU A 121 -4.54 -18.25 12.71
CA LEU A 121 -5.77 -17.47 12.56
C LEU A 121 -6.39 -17.77 11.20
N LEU A 122 -7.72 -17.71 11.11
CA LEU A 122 -8.44 -17.84 9.83
C LEU A 122 -8.09 -19.14 9.06
N GLY A 123 -7.74 -20.21 9.79
CA GLY A 123 -7.38 -21.51 9.23
C GLY A 123 -5.97 -21.62 8.67
N ALA A 124 -5.07 -20.67 8.93
CA ALA A 124 -3.69 -20.70 8.42
C ALA A 124 -2.68 -20.09 9.41
N VAL A 125 -1.39 -20.39 9.20
CA VAL A 125 -0.32 -19.64 9.85
C VAL A 125 -0.41 -18.18 9.39
N THR A 126 -0.41 -17.28 10.35
CA THR A 126 -0.58 -15.85 10.16
C THR A 126 0.45 -15.09 11.01
N TRP A 127 1.14 -14.14 10.40
CA TRP A 127 2.04 -13.20 11.07
C TRP A 127 1.25 -11.95 11.44
N VAL A 128 1.23 -11.60 12.72
CA VAL A 128 0.35 -10.55 13.24
C VAL A 128 1.10 -9.46 13.98
N ARG A 129 0.58 -8.23 13.85
CA ARG A 129 1.05 -7.08 14.62
C ARG A 129 -0.07 -6.10 14.87
N GLY A 130 -0.15 -5.63 16.11
CA GLY A 130 -0.97 -4.48 16.50
C GLY A 130 -0.13 -3.20 16.44
N SER A 131 -0.62 -2.16 15.77
CA SER A 131 0.05 -0.86 15.66
C SER A 131 -0.96 0.27 15.59
N LEU A 132 -0.55 1.47 15.94
CA LEU A 132 -1.35 2.67 15.73
C LEU A 132 -1.14 3.20 14.32
N MET A 133 -2.24 3.41 13.60
CA MET A 133 -2.26 4.21 12.39
C MET A 133 -2.46 5.68 12.77
N ASP A 134 -1.38 6.45 12.73
CA ASP A 134 -1.39 7.90 12.96
C ASP A 134 -1.65 8.62 11.63
N THR A 135 -2.86 9.16 11.47
CA THR A 135 -3.29 9.83 10.23
C THR A 135 -2.99 11.33 10.23
N THR A 136 -2.54 11.87 11.37
CA THR A 136 -2.14 13.27 11.51
C THR A 136 -0.79 13.55 10.85
N ARG A 137 0.05 12.51 10.72
CA ARG A 137 1.34 12.58 10.04
C ARG A 137 1.21 12.18 8.57
N PRO A 138 1.99 12.79 7.66
CA PRO A 138 2.04 12.32 6.28
C PRO A 138 2.55 10.86 6.21
N PRO A 139 2.20 10.10 5.16
CA PRO A 139 2.79 8.79 4.91
C PRO A 139 4.33 8.87 4.91
N ARG A 140 5.00 7.87 5.50
CA ARG A 140 6.47 7.88 5.66
C ARG A 140 7.22 7.93 4.32
N ARG A 141 6.61 7.45 3.24
CA ARG A 141 7.21 7.39 1.91
C ARG A 141 6.15 7.65 0.83
N ALA A 142 6.49 8.53 -0.11
CA ALA A 142 5.69 8.78 -1.30
C ALA A 142 5.61 7.52 -2.17
N GLY A 143 4.44 7.24 -2.74
CA GLY A 143 4.10 6.03 -3.47
C GLY A 143 3.78 4.81 -2.59
N SER A 144 3.75 4.98 -1.26
CA SER A 144 3.42 3.88 -0.33
C SER A 144 1.99 3.40 -0.47
N ASP A 145 1.76 2.16 -0.07
CA ASP A 145 0.44 1.58 0.11
C ASP A 145 -0.45 2.44 1.02
N THR A 146 0.10 2.96 2.12
CA THR A 146 -0.58 3.81 3.09
C THR A 146 -1.03 5.13 2.46
N GLU A 147 -0.18 5.75 1.63
CA GLU A 147 -0.57 6.96 0.89
C GLU A 147 -1.73 6.70 -0.07
N ARG A 148 -1.65 5.59 -0.83
CA ARG A 148 -2.71 5.20 -1.77
C ARG A 148 -4.01 4.92 -1.04
N VAL A 149 -3.98 4.18 0.08
CA VAL A 149 -5.17 3.91 0.90
C VAL A 149 -5.81 5.20 1.40
N ARG A 150 -5.03 6.13 1.96
CA ARG A 150 -5.56 7.42 2.41
C ARG A 150 -6.18 8.21 1.25
N THR A 151 -5.54 8.17 0.09
CA THR A 151 -6.02 8.83 -1.12
C THR A 151 -7.33 8.20 -1.61
N MET A 152 -7.45 6.88 -1.63
CA MET A 152 -8.69 6.17 -1.99
C MET A 152 -9.85 6.55 -1.05
N ILE A 153 -9.59 6.57 0.26
CA ILE A 153 -10.59 6.93 1.27
C ILE A 153 -11.06 8.38 1.07
N ALA A 154 -10.13 9.31 0.87
CA ALA A 154 -10.44 10.72 0.62
C ALA A 154 -11.19 10.92 -0.70
N ARG A 155 -10.77 10.27 -1.79
CA ARG A 155 -11.46 10.31 -3.10
C ARG A 155 -12.89 9.78 -3.00
N ALA A 156 -13.12 8.78 -2.15
CA ALA A 156 -14.45 8.27 -1.90
C ALA A 156 -15.32 9.23 -1.05
N GLY A 157 -14.76 10.31 -0.51
CA GLY A 157 -15.48 11.31 0.30
C GLY A 157 -15.57 10.98 1.79
N TYR A 158 -14.69 10.11 2.29
CA TYR A 158 -14.61 9.76 3.71
C TYR A 158 -13.40 10.44 4.36
N THR A 159 -13.48 10.65 5.67
CA THR A 159 -12.36 11.18 6.47
C THR A 159 -11.88 10.12 7.46
N LEU A 160 -10.56 10.06 7.65
CA LEU A 160 -10.00 9.20 8.69
C LEU A 160 -9.96 9.95 10.03
N PRO A 161 -10.22 9.27 11.15
CA PRO A 161 -9.93 9.81 12.47
C PRO A 161 -8.40 9.96 12.66
N PRO A 162 -7.93 10.83 13.56
CA PRO A 162 -6.50 11.10 13.75
C PRO A 162 -5.69 9.84 14.11
N TYR A 163 -6.31 8.91 14.84
CA TYR A 163 -5.66 7.72 15.35
C TYR A 163 -6.57 6.51 15.20
N LEU A 164 -6.06 5.45 14.58
CA LEU A 164 -6.74 4.16 14.56
C LEU A 164 -5.88 3.08 15.22
N ALA A 165 -6.48 2.29 16.09
CA ALA A 165 -5.90 1.01 16.51
C ALA A 165 -5.99 0.03 15.34
N SER A 166 -4.86 -0.42 14.83
CA SER A 166 -4.77 -1.28 13.66
C SER A 166 -4.17 -2.64 14.01
N ALA A 167 -4.68 -3.70 13.39
CA ALA A 167 -4.05 -5.00 13.34
C ALA A 167 -3.80 -5.41 11.89
N ARG A 168 -2.55 -5.78 11.62
CA ARG A 168 -2.10 -6.34 10.35
C ARG A 168 -1.97 -7.85 10.52
N LEU A 169 -2.67 -8.62 9.68
CA LEU A 169 -2.65 -10.08 9.65
C LEU A 169 -2.12 -10.52 8.28
N VAL A 170 -0.94 -11.15 8.24
CA VAL A 170 -0.30 -11.57 6.98
C VAL A 170 -0.27 -13.08 6.87
N ARG A 171 -0.76 -13.58 5.74
CA ARG A 171 -0.58 -14.96 5.30
C ARG A 171 0.33 -14.99 4.09
N LEU A 172 1.46 -15.65 4.22
CA LEU A 172 2.32 -15.99 3.08
C LEU A 172 1.67 -17.14 2.31
N LEU A 173 1.35 -16.91 1.03
CA LEU A 173 0.55 -17.82 0.20
C LEU A 173 1.37 -18.98 -0.37
N ASP A 174 2.69 -18.81 -0.43
CA ASP A 174 3.67 -19.79 -0.89
C ASP A 174 4.54 -20.38 0.23
N ASP A 175 4.16 -20.15 1.50
CA ASP A 175 4.83 -20.69 2.69
C ASP A 175 3.84 -21.45 3.60
N PRO A 176 3.33 -22.62 3.17
CA PRO A 176 2.35 -23.38 3.96
C PRO A 176 2.91 -23.89 5.29
N LYS A 177 4.23 -23.95 5.45
CA LYS A 177 4.90 -24.37 6.69
C LYS A 177 5.03 -23.24 7.71
N GLY A 178 4.81 -21.99 7.29
CA GLY A 178 4.93 -20.82 8.17
C GLY A 178 6.36 -20.60 8.64
N THR A 179 7.32 -20.72 7.72
CA THR A 179 8.74 -20.42 7.95
C THR A 179 9.01 -18.92 8.08
N GLY A 180 8.10 -18.08 7.56
CA GLY A 180 8.25 -16.62 7.56
C GLY A 180 8.89 -16.08 6.28
N TYR A 181 9.14 -16.95 5.30
CA TYR A 181 9.75 -16.59 4.02
C TYR A 181 8.82 -16.96 2.86
N GLY A 182 8.40 -15.96 2.09
CA GLY A 182 7.50 -16.16 0.95
C GLY A 182 7.59 -15.02 -0.05
N ARG A 183 7.08 -15.22 -1.26
CA ARG A 183 7.07 -14.21 -2.32
C ARG A 183 5.69 -13.65 -2.60
N ARG A 184 4.64 -14.29 -2.08
CA ARG A 184 3.25 -13.87 -2.25
C ARG A 184 2.57 -13.78 -0.90
N GLU A 185 1.85 -12.70 -0.67
CA GLU A 185 1.12 -12.50 0.57
C GLU A 185 -0.32 -12.04 0.35
N LEU A 186 -1.18 -12.51 1.25
CA LEU A 186 -2.44 -11.87 1.59
C LEU A 186 -2.21 -11.13 2.90
N MET A 187 -2.35 -9.82 2.87
CA MET A 187 -2.39 -8.97 4.05
C MET A 187 -3.82 -8.47 4.29
N LEU A 188 -4.30 -8.67 5.51
CA LEU A 188 -5.57 -8.16 5.99
C LEU A 188 -5.28 -7.14 7.08
N ILE A 189 -5.68 -5.89 6.84
CA ILE A 189 -5.57 -4.82 7.83
C ILE A 189 -6.97 -4.43 8.28
N HIS A 190 -7.19 -4.50 9.58
CA HIS A 190 -8.37 -3.98 10.24
C HIS A 190 -7.95 -2.84 11.16
N ALA A 191 -8.60 -1.69 11.06
CA ALA A 191 -8.32 -0.54 11.90
C ALA A 191 -9.60 0.08 12.45
N GLU A 192 -9.57 0.52 13.71
CA GLU A 192 -10.71 1.10 14.43
C GLU A 192 -10.35 2.46 15.00
N ASP A 193 -11.28 3.42 14.93
CA ASP A 193 -11.11 4.73 15.58
C ASP A 193 -10.81 4.54 17.07
N LEU A 194 -9.69 5.10 17.51
CA LEU A 194 -9.24 5.02 18.88
C LEU A 194 -10.20 5.75 19.84
N ALA A 195 -10.78 6.86 19.38
CA ALA A 195 -11.70 7.67 20.17
C ALA A 195 -12.99 6.91 20.49
N GLU A 196 -13.49 6.06 19.58
CA GLU A 196 -14.66 5.21 19.84
C GLU A 196 -14.41 4.12 20.88
N ARG A 197 -13.14 3.80 21.15
CA ARG A 197 -12.75 2.89 22.23
C ARG A 197 -12.57 3.62 23.57
N GLY A 198 -12.69 4.95 23.59
CA GLY A 198 -12.41 5.75 24.78
C GLY A 198 -10.94 5.75 25.18
N VAL A 199 -10.04 5.51 24.22
CA VAL A 199 -8.59 5.39 24.46
C VAL A 199 -7.86 6.52 23.73
N THR A 200 -6.89 7.13 24.40
CA THR A 200 -6.00 8.15 23.83
C THR A 200 -4.80 7.51 23.14
N ARG A 201 -4.12 8.27 22.27
CA ARG A 201 -2.86 7.83 21.63
C ARG A 201 -1.85 7.33 22.67
N ASP A 202 -1.63 8.11 23.73
CA ASP A 202 -0.56 7.85 24.68
C ASP A 202 -0.88 6.66 25.59
N GLU A 203 -2.15 6.38 25.88
CA GLU A 203 -2.56 5.13 26.51
C GLU A 203 -2.32 3.92 25.59
N ALA A 204 -2.61 4.07 24.29
CA ALA A 204 -2.49 2.98 23.32
C ALA A 204 -1.05 2.59 22.99
N VAL A 205 -0.13 3.55 22.85
CA VAL A 205 1.28 3.30 22.45
C VAL A 205 2.33 3.88 23.38
N GLY A 206 1.98 4.89 24.19
CA GLY A 206 2.93 5.71 24.95
C GLY A 206 4.05 6.29 24.08
N ASP A 207 5.29 6.11 24.53
CA ASP A 207 6.49 6.63 23.86
C ASP A 207 7.10 5.68 22.81
N ASP A 208 6.41 4.59 22.42
CA ASP A 208 6.96 3.65 21.43
C ASP A 208 7.13 4.36 20.06
N PRO A 209 8.38 4.48 19.54
CA PRO A 209 8.65 5.24 18.33
C PRO A 209 8.15 4.56 17.05
N GLU A 210 7.86 3.27 17.12
CA GLU A 210 7.29 2.48 16.02
C GLU A 210 5.76 2.39 16.12
N ASN A 211 5.14 3.15 17.03
CA ASN A 211 3.70 3.18 17.25
C ASN A 211 3.13 1.77 17.52
N ARG A 212 3.87 0.90 18.20
CA ARG A 212 3.36 -0.42 18.60
C ARG A 212 2.29 -0.26 19.67
N LEU A 213 1.15 -0.92 19.49
CA LEU A 213 0.12 -0.96 20.52
C LEU A 213 0.66 -1.72 21.74
N ARG A 214 0.42 -1.18 22.93
CA ARG A 214 0.74 -1.84 24.20
C ARG A 214 -0.21 -3.02 24.43
N GLU A 215 0.24 -3.99 25.22
CA GLU A 215 -0.68 -5.02 25.73
C GLU A 215 -1.50 -4.49 26.91
N PRO A 216 -2.76 -4.94 27.11
CA PRO A 216 -3.49 -5.97 26.33
C PRO A 216 -4.16 -5.44 25.04
N PHE A 217 -4.02 -4.13 24.76
CA PHE A 217 -4.74 -3.45 23.68
C PHE A 217 -4.40 -3.99 22.29
N ALA A 218 -3.16 -4.38 22.06
CA ALA A 218 -2.73 -5.05 20.83
C ALA A 218 -3.44 -6.39 20.63
N ALA A 219 -3.49 -7.25 21.65
CA ALA A 219 -4.19 -8.53 21.59
C ALA A 219 -5.69 -8.36 21.28
N GLU A 220 -6.35 -7.40 21.91
CA GLU A 220 -7.76 -7.09 21.61
C GLU A 220 -7.99 -6.66 20.17
N THR A 221 -7.10 -5.79 19.65
CA THR A 221 -7.20 -5.29 18.27
C THR A 221 -7.01 -6.42 17.26
N ILE A 222 -6.06 -7.33 17.52
CA ILE A 222 -5.84 -8.54 16.71
C ILE A 222 -7.05 -9.48 16.78
N ALA A 223 -7.63 -9.70 17.96
CA ALA A 223 -8.80 -10.54 18.12
C ALA A 223 -10.02 -9.99 17.34
N ARG A 224 -10.24 -8.67 17.40
CA ARG A 224 -11.30 -8.00 16.61
C ARG A 224 -11.06 -8.13 15.11
N ALA A 225 -9.82 -7.98 14.65
CA ALA A 225 -9.46 -8.20 13.25
C ALA A 225 -9.74 -9.63 12.79
N ALA A 226 -9.32 -10.64 13.56
CA ALA A 226 -9.58 -12.04 13.28
C ALA A 226 -11.08 -12.35 13.26
N ALA A 227 -11.88 -11.69 14.09
CA ALA A 227 -13.33 -11.82 14.11
C ALA A 227 -14.01 -11.12 12.93
N ALA A 228 -13.42 -10.05 12.37
CA ALA A 228 -14.00 -9.28 11.27
C ALA A 228 -13.88 -9.95 9.91
N PHE A 229 -12.75 -10.62 9.64
CA PHE A 229 -12.51 -11.27 8.37
C PHE A 229 -12.96 -12.73 8.35
N ARG A 230 -13.37 -13.20 7.17
CA ARG A 230 -13.46 -14.63 6.86
C ARG A 230 -12.68 -14.90 5.59
N VAL A 231 -11.82 -15.90 5.62
CA VAL A 231 -11.02 -16.33 4.47
C VAL A 231 -11.39 -17.77 4.15
N LYS A 232 -11.67 -18.04 2.88
CA LYS A 232 -11.89 -19.40 2.37
C LYS A 232 -10.97 -19.65 1.20
N ALA A 233 -10.28 -20.79 1.22
CA ALA A 233 -9.67 -21.36 0.03
C ALA A 233 -10.77 -22.06 -0.79
N ARG A 234 -10.68 -21.97 -2.11
CA ARG A 234 -11.49 -22.74 -3.05
C ARG A 234 -10.91 -24.13 -3.27
#